data_AF-A0AAU9XL30-F1
#
_entry.id   AF-A0AAU9XL30-F1
#
_cell.length_a   1.000
_cell.length_b   1.000
_cell.length_c   1.000
_cell.angle_alpha   90.00
_cell.angle_beta   90.00
_cell.angle_gamma   90.00
#
_symmetry.space_group_name_H-M   'P 1'
#
loop_
_entity.id
_entity.type
_entity.pdbx_description
1 polymer ?
#
loop_
_entity_poly.entity_id
_entity_poly.type
_entity_poly.pdbx_seq_one_letter_code
_entity_poly.pdbx_strand_id
1 'polypeptide(L)'
;MVKDKNRMCEHFNKTARDLPSLLQSQRVYVQVHKSVQECTYKFTQCNQWISATVTKTPVASQPRSYSVETTEGAQLVKNRSFIRPAQEIAPIPAENMKRGDSSSS
;
A
#
# COMPACT_ATOMS: atom_id res chain seq x y z
N MET A 1 -24.79 16.67 15.53
CA MET A 1 -23.41 16.37 15.08
C MET A 1 -23.31 15.13 14.17
N VAL A 2 -24.34 14.79 13.38
CA VAL A 2 -24.33 13.63 12.45
C VAL A 2 -23.94 14.03 11.01
N LYS A 3 -24.26 15.27 10.60
CA LYS A 3 -23.97 15.80 9.26
C LYS A 3 -22.48 15.85 8.92
N ASP A 4 -21.61 16.18 9.87
CA ASP A 4 -20.15 16.25 9.64
C ASP A 4 -19.52 14.87 9.41
N LYS A 5 -20.02 13.84 10.10
CA LYS A 5 -19.52 12.47 9.92
C LYS A 5 -19.84 11.92 8.53
N ASN A 6 -21.04 12.20 8.00
CA ASN A 6 -21.39 11.79 6.63
C ASN A 6 -20.57 12.51 5.56
N ARG A 7 -20.32 13.82 5.71
CA ARG A 7 -19.46 14.57 4.77
C ARG A 7 -18.03 14.03 4.75
N MET A 8 -17.47 13.70 5.92
CA MET A 8 -16.13 13.10 6.03
C MET A 8 -16.07 11.72 5.34
N CYS A 9 -17.08 10.87 5.56
CA CYS A 9 -17.19 9.57 4.89
C CYS A 9 -17.35 9.70 3.37
N GLU A 10 -18.15 10.64 2.87
CA GLU A 10 -18.32 10.86 1.43
C GLU A 10 -17.03 11.33 0.77
N HIS A 11 -16.29 12.25 1.39
CA HIS A 11 -15.02 12.73 0.86
C HIS A 11 -13.96 11.62 0.81
N PHE A 12 -13.85 10.83 1.88
CA PHE A 12 -12.94 9.69 1.94
C PHE A 12 -13.31 8.63 0.87
N ASN A 13 -14.60 8.41 0.66
CA ASN A 13 -15.11 7.53 -0.40
C ASN A 13 -14.89 8.11 -1.80
N LYS A 14 -14.91 9.43 -2.00
CA LYS A 14 -14.67 10.05 -3.31
C LYS A 14 -13.23 9.79 -3.77
N THR A 15 -12.25 10.10 -2.92
CA THR A 15 -10.81 9.90 -3.22
C THR A 15 -10.47 8.44 -3.50
N ALA A 16 -11.13 7.50 -2.83
CA ALA A 16 -10.92 6.08 -3.10
C ALA A 16 -11.53 5.59 -4.43
N ARG A 17 -12.43 6.34 -5.09
CA ARG A 17 -12.93 6.00 -6.44
C ARG A 17 -11.92 6.39 -7.52
N ASP A 18 -11.18 7.46 -7.27
CA ASP A 18 -10.20 8.00 -8.21
C ASP A 18 -8.87 7.21 -8.18
N LEU A 19 -8.72 6.27 -7.24
CA LEU A 19 -7.56 5.39 -7.18
C LEU A 19 -7.65 4.28 -8.25
N PRO A 20 -6.54 3.99 -8.97
CA PRO A 20 -6.55 3.00 -10.02
C PRO A 20 -6.87 1.61 -9.46
N SER A 21 -7.66 0.82 -10.18
CA SER A 21 -7.94 -0.57 -9.83
C SER A 21 -6.66 -1.39 -9.75
N LEU A 22 -6.64 -2.37 -8.85
CA LEU A 22 -5.53 -3.30 -8.73
C LEU A 22 -5.92 -4.64 -9.36
N LEU A 23 -4.98 -5.30 -9.99
CA LEU A 23 -5.19 -6.61 -10.60
C LEU A 23 -4.93 -7.73 -9.60
N GLN A 24 -5.55 -8.89 -9.83
CA GLN A 24 -5.20 -10.10 -9.10
C GLN A 24 -3.73 -10.46 -9.36
N SER A 25 -3.06 -10.99 -8.35
CA SER A 25 -1.62 -11.31 -8.35
C SER A 25 -0.68 -10.10 -8.45
N GLN A 26 -1.20 -8.88 -8.39
CA GLN A 26 -0.37 -7.68 -8.33
C GLN A 26 0.31 -7.54 -6.96
N ARG A 27 1.61 -7.22 -6.97
CA ARG A 27 2.37 -6.87 -5.77
C ARG A 27 1.99 -5.47 -5.28
N VAL A 28 1.71 -5.35 -3.99
CA VAL A 28 1.19 -4.15 -3.35
C VAL A 28 1.80 -3.96 -1.96
N TYR A 29 1.72 -2.74 -1.44
CA TYR A 29 1.97 -2.44 -0.04
C TYR A 29 0.66 -2.16 0.67
N VAL A 30 0.50 -2.73 1.87
CA VAL A 30 -0.72 -2.65 2.66
C VAL A 30 -0.44 -2.00 4.00
N GLN A 31 -1.25 -1.02 4.39
CA GLN A 31 -1.13 -0.38 5.69
C GLN A 31 -1.76 -1.26 6.79
N VAL A 32 -0.92 -1.68 7.73
CA VAL A 32 -1.29 -2.42 8.94
C VAL A 32 -1.02 -1.57 10.18
N HIS A 33 -1.92 -1.66 11.15
CA HIS A 33 -1.76 -0.99 12.43
C HIS A 33 -1.13 -2.00 13.39
N LYS A 34 0.11 -1.77 13.82
CA LYS A 34 0.70 -2.58 14.89
C LYS A 34 0.13 -2.13 16.23
N SER A 35 -0.22 -3.07 17.09
CA SER A 35 -0.68 -2.76 18.45
C SER A 35 0.50 -2.24 19.28
N VAL A 36 0.18 -1.34 20.20
CA VAL A 36 1.12 -0.49 20.95
C VAL A 36 2.14 -1.26 21.81
N GLN A 37 1.96 -2.58 22.01
CA GLN A 37 2.89 -3.40 22.81
C GLN A 37 4.28 -3.57 22.18
N GLU A 38 4.42 -3.47 20.84
CA GLU A 38 5.73 -3.47 20.18
C GLU A 38 6.35 -2.07 20.05
N CYS A 39 5.58 -1.02 20.32
CA CYS A 39 6.03 0.37 20.24
C CYS A 39 6.32 0.88 21.65
N THR A 40 7.26 0.23 22.33
CA THR A 40 7.84 0.76 23.56
C THR A 40 8.44 2.15 23.25
N TYR A 41 8.30 3.08 24.19
CA TYR A 41 8.84 4.45 24.23
C TYR A 41 8.29 5.58 23.34
N LYS A 42 7.39 5.38 22.36
CA LYS A 42 6.66 6.52 21.75
C LYS A 42 5.20 6.15 21.42
N PHE A 43 4.26 6.95 21.95
CA PHE A 43 2.82 6.95 21.65
C PHE A 43 2.52 7.37 20.18
N THR A 44 3.26 6.82 19.22
CA THR A 44 3.07 7.06 17.80
C THR A 44 2.29 5.88 17.27
N GLN A 45 1.12 6.11 16.68
CA GLN A 45 0.39 5.08 15.94
C GLN A 45 1.33 4.46 14.89
N CYS A 46 1.82 3.26 15.15
CA CYS A 46 2.80 2.57 14.33
C CYS A 46 2.09 1.95 13.11
N ASN A 47 1.63 2.81 12.20
CA ASN A 47 1.16 2.37 10.90
C ASN A 47 2.37 1.94 10.08
N GLN A 48 2.43 0.66 9.71
CA GLN A 48 3.47 0.12 8.85
C GLN A 48 2.88 -0.27 7.51
N TRP A 49 3.67 -0.07 6.45
CA TRP A 49 3.35 -0.57 5.12
C TRP A 49 4.10 -1.88 4.92
N ILE A 50 3.37 -2.98 4.74
CA ILE A 50 3.94 -4.30 4.52
C ILE A 50 3.69 -4.77 3.09
N SER A 51 4.61 -5.55 2.53
CA SER A 51 4.46 -6.15 1.21
C SER A 51 3.36 -7.22 1.23
N ALA A 52 2.52 -7.22 0.20
CA ALA A 52 1.46 -8.17 0.01
C ALA A 52 1.16 -8.39 -1.48
N THR A 53 0.39 -9.42 -1.79
CA THR A 53 -0.08 -9.75 -3.12
C THR A 53 -1.60 -9.75 -3.13
N VAL A 54 -2.23 -9.14 -4.14
CA VAL A 54 -3.68 -9.17 -4.28
C VAL A 54 -4.15 -10.58 -4.61
N THR A 55 -4.95 -11.19 -3.74
CA THR A 55 -5.50 -12.54 -3.95
C THR A 55 -6.91 -12.50 -4.52
N LYS A 56 -7.71 -11.48 -4.16
CA LYS A 56 -9.06 -11.28 -4.71
C LYS A 56 -9.34 -9.80 -4.96
N THR A 57 -9.93 -9.53 -6.12
CA THR A 57 -10.42 -8.20 -6.51
C THR A 57 -11.80 -7.92 -5.90
N PRO A 58 -12.23 -6.64 -5.85
CA PRO A 58 -13.49 -6.26 -5.26
C PRO A 58 -14.69 -6.82 -6.02
N VAL A 59 -15.72 -7.22 -5.27
CA VAL A 59 -17.01 -7.66 -5.80
C VAL A 59 -18.03 -6.53 -5.74
N ALA A 60 -19.14 -6.63 -6.49
CA ALA A 60 -20.17 -5.60 -6.56
C ALA A 60 -20.75 -5.19 -5.19
N SER A 61 -20.83 -6.13 -4.24
CA SER A 61 -21.29 -5.87 -2.86
C SER A 61 -20.27 -5.12 -2.00
N GLN A 62 -18.98 -5.15 -2.38
CA GLN A 62 -17.88 -4.50 -1.67
C GLN A 62 -16.87 -3.94 -2.66
N PRO A 63 -17.22 -2.88 -3.43
CA PRO A 63 -16.47 -2.45 -4.62
C PRO A 63 -15.07 -1.86 -4.33
N ARG A 64 -14.67 -1.80 -3.06
CA ARG A 64 -13.40 -1.21 -2.61
C ARG A 64 -12.58 -2.13 -1.73
N SER A 65 -13.10 -3.30 -1.39
CA SER A 65 -12.44 -4.26 -0.51
C SER A 65 -11.64 -5.24 -1.35
N TYR A 66 -10.33 -5.26 -1.14
CA TYR A 66 -9.44 -6.24 -1.74
C TYR A 66 -9.04 -7.27 -0.69
N SER A 67 -8.94 -8.54 -1.11
CA SER A 67 -8.21 -9.53 -0.33
C SER A 67 -6.76 -9.53 -0.77
N VAL A 68 -5.86 -9.49 0.20
CA VAL A 68 -4.42 -9.46 0.00
C VAL A 68 -3.78 -10.49 0.92
N GLU A 69 -2.71 -11.11 0.46
CA GLU A 69 -1.90 -12.04 1.25
C GLU A 69 -0.53 -11.41 1.49
N THR A 70 -0.11 -11.33 2.75
CA THR A 70 1.20 -10.79 3.12
C THR A 70 2.30 -11.78 2.74
N THR A 71 3.54 -11.31 2.69
CA THR A 71 4.71 -12.19 2.49
C THR A 71 4.88 -13.25 3.58
N GLU A 72 4.25 -13.04 4.74
CA GLU A 72 4.22 -13.99 5.86
C GLU A 72 3.06 -15.00 5.75
N GLY A 73 2.27 -14.94 4.66
CA GLY A 73 1.13 -15.83 4.41
C GLY A 73 -0.16 -15.42 5.11
N ALA A 74 -0.22 -14.23 5.73
CA ALA A 74 -1.44 -13.76 6.39
C ALA A 74 -2.41 -13.15 5.37
N GLN A 75 -3.68 -13.59 5.40
CA GLN A 75 -4.72 -13.00 4.56
C GLN A 75 -5.41 -11.83 5.25
N LEU A 76 -5.49 -10.70 4.55
CA LEU A 76 -6.11 -9.47 5.04
C LEU A 76 -7.17 -8.98 4.03
N VAL A 77 -8.24 -8.38 4.55
CA VAL A 77 -9.21 -7.63 3.75
C VAL A 77 -9.01 -6.14 4.01
N LYS A 78 -8.70 -5.37 2.97
CA LYS A 78 -8.36 -3.96 3.09
C LYS A 78 -9.05 -3.13 2.03
N ASN A 79 -9.46 -1.91 2.42
CA ASN A 79 -9.98 -0.94 1.47
C ASN A 79 -8.86 -0.47 0.53
N ARG A 80 -9.19 -0.18 -0.73
CA ARG A 80 -8.28 0.39 -1.73
C ARG A 80 -7.44 1.58 -1.23
N SER A 81 -7.97 2.40 -0.32
CA SER A 81 -7.27 3.54 0.30
C SER A 81 -6.05 3.15 1.13
N PHE A 82 -6.02 1.93 1.67
CA PHE A 82 -4.93 1.39 2.49
C PHE A 82 -3.97 0.50 1.70
N ILE A 83 -4.06 0.53 0.36
CA ILE A 83 -3.24 -0.28 -0.53
C ILE A 83 -2.53 0.64 -1.51
N ARG A 84 -1.22 0.46 -1.67
CA ARG A 84 -0.42 1.16 -2.68
C ARG A 84 0.10 0.13 -3.68
N PRO A 85 0.02 0.38 -4.99
CA PRO A 85 0.76 -0.42 -5.96
C PRO A 85 2.23 -0.44 -5.56
N ALA A 86 2.88 -1.61 -5.54
CA ALA A 86 4.33 -1.62 -5.55
C ALA A 86 4.76 -1.03 -6.89
N GLN A 87 5.63 -0.02 -6.87
CA GLN A 87 6.27 0.40 -8.12
C GLN A 87 7.04 -0.82 -8.61
N GLU A 88 6.68 -1.32 -9.78
CA GLU A 88 7.48 -2.29 -10.48
C GLU A 88 8.78 -1.55 -10.81
N ILE A 89 9.81 -1.72 -9.98
CA ILE A 89 11.13 -1.23 -10.32
C ILE A 89 11.52 -2.06 -11.54
N ALA A 90 11.31 -1.51 -12.73
CA ALA A 90 11.95 -2.04 -13.92
C ALA A 90 13.43 -2.15 -13.56
N PRO A 91 14.06 -3.34 -13.68
CA PRO A 91 15.47 -3.47 -13.39
C PRO A 91 16.20 -2.42 -14.22
N ILE A 92 16.83 -1.45 -13.55
CA ILE A 92 17.66 -0.46 -14.22
C ILE A 92 18.73 -1.29 -14.94
N PRO A 93 18.82 -1.26 -16.28
CA PRO A 93 19.88 -1.97 -16.97
C PRO A 93 21.21 -1.49 -16.41
N ALA A 94 22.02 -2.41 -15.90
CA ALA A 94 23.29 -2.14 -15.22
C ALA A 94 24.40 -1.69 -16.20
N GLU A 95 24.09 -0.86 -17.20
CA GLU A 95 24.99 -0.52 -18.30
C GLU A 95 25.59 0.90 -18.24
N ASN A 96 25.41 1.65 -17.16
CA ASN A 96 25.99 2.99 -17.05
C ASN A 96 26.79 3.26 -15.77
N MET A 97 27.54 2.29 -15.25
CA MET A 97 28.77 2.61 -14.51
C MET A 97 29.92 2.74 -15.52
N LYS A 98 29.90 3.82 -16.31
CA LYS A 98 31.06 4.19 -17.12
C LYS A 98 32.15 4.66 -16.17
N ARG A 99 33.21 3.85 -16.08
CA ARG A 99 34.47 4.06 -15.39
C ARG A 99 34.99 5.47 -15.68
N GLY A 100 34.98 6.35 -14.68
CA GLY A 100 35.64 7.64 -14.74
C GLY A 100 37.08 7.48 -14.29
N ASP A 101 37.93 6.98 -15.18
CA ASP A 101 39.38 7.17 -15.06
C ASP A 101 39.66 8.65 -15.32
N SER A 102 39.94 9.40 -14.25
CA SER A 102 40.59 10.70 -14.36
C SER A 102 41.75 10.74 -13.38
N SER A 103 42.88 10.16 -13.83
CA SER A 103 44.17 10.69 -13.44
C SER A 103 44.25 12.15 -13.88
N SER A 104 44.60 13.05 -12.96
CA SER A 104 45.42 14.22 -13.27
C SER A 104 46.17 14.64 -12.02
N SER A 105 47.45 14.91 -12.25
CA SER A 105 48.55 15.22 -11.34
C SER A 105 48.33 16.40 -10.41
#